data_AF-A0A552G494-F1
#
_entry.id   AF-A0A552G494-F1
#
_cell.length_a   1.000
_cell.length_b   1.000
_cell.length_c   1.000
_cell.angle_alpha   90.00
_cell.angle_beta   90.00
_cell.angle_gamma   90.00
#
_symmetry.space_group_name_H-M   'P 1'
#
loop_
_entity.id
_entity.type
_entity.pdbx_description
1 polymer ?
#
loop_
_entity_poly.entity_id
_entity_poly.type
_entity_poly.pdbx_seq_one_letter_code
_entity_poly.pdbx_strand_id
1 'polypeptide(L)' 'MFVLEFKVKAKTQQYQAIDDAIRTAQFIRNKCVRLWM' A
#
# COMPACT_ATOMS: atom_id res chain seq x y z
N MET A 1 -10.91 -18.26 4.34
CA MET A 1 -10.74 -16.79 4.29
C MET A 1 -11.74 -16.26 3.28
N PHE A 2 -12.73 -15.48 3.71
CA PHE A 2 -13.60 -14.76 2.78
C PHE A 2 -12.88 -13.49 2.33
N VAL A 3 -12.71 -13.31 1.02
CA VAL A 3 -12.09 -12.13 0.41
C VAL A 3 -13.14 -11.45 -0.45
N LEU A 4 -13.47 -10.20 -0.13
CA LEU A 4 -14.33 -9.37 -0.96
C LEU A 4 -13.43 -8.48 -1.81
N GLU A 5 -13.44 -8.72 -3.13
CA GLU A 5 -12.69 -7.92 -4.08
C GLU A 5 -13.52 -6.77 -4.61
N PHE A 6 -13.01 -5.55 -4.46
CA PHE A 6 -13.61 -4.34 -5.01
C PHE A 6 -12.59 -3.63 -5.90
N LYS A 7 -13.01 -3.28 -7.13
CA LYS A 7 -12.18 -2.47 -8.03
C LYS A 7 -12.38 -1.00 -7.73
N VAL A 8 -11.31 -0.33 -7.29
CA VAL A 8 -11.28 1.14 -7.19
C VAL A 8 -11.35 1.74 -8.59
N LYS A 9 -12.31 2.65 -8.80
CA LYS A 9 -12.31 3.57 -9.94
C LYS A 9 -11.87 4.94 -9.46
N ALA A 10 -10.71 5.39 -9.92
CA ALA A 10 -10.12 6.66 -9.53
C ALA A 10 -9.56 7.40 -10.76
N LYS A 11 -9.18 8.66 -10.59
CA LYS A 11 -8.45 9.42 -11.61
C LYS A 11 -6.98 8.97 -11.64
N THR A 12 -6.29 9.17 -12.76
CA THR A 12 -4.86 8.81 -12.93
C THR A 12 -3.97 9.35 -11.80
N GLN A 13 -4.19 10.60 -11.40
CA GLN A 13 -3.45 11.22 -10.29
C GLN A 13 -3.70 10.51 -8.94
N GLN A 14 -4.91 10.02 -8.70
CA GLN A 14 -5.23 9.31 -7.47
C GLN A 14 -4.58 7.92 -7.45
N TYR A 15 -4.49 7.24 -8.60
CA TYR A 15 -3.74 5.98 -8.68
C TYR A 15 -2.25 6.17 -8.40
N GLN A 16 -1.64 7.25 -8.91
CA GLN A 16 -0.25 7.59 -8.60
C GLN A 16 -0.05 7.84 -7.10
N ALA A 17 -0.93 8.63 -6.48
CA ALA A 17 -0.87 8.88 -5.04
C ALA A 17 -1.04 7.59 -4.21
N ILE A 18 -1.89 6.66 -4.65
CA ILE A 18 -2.06 5.35 -4.00
C ILE A 18 -0.77 4.53 -4.11
N ASP A 19 -0.14 4.47 -5.28
CA ASP A 19 1.10 3.70 -5.47
C ASP A 19 2.24 4.21 -4.58
N ASP A 20 2.42 5.53 -4.53
CA ASP A 20 3.42 6.18 -3.66
C ASP A 20 3.15 5.91 -2.17
N ALA A 21 1.87 5.96 -1.76
CA ALA A 21 1.47 5.65 -0.39
C ALA A 21 1.78 4.18 -0.04
N ILE A 22 1.49 3.24 -0.95
CA ILE A 22 1.80 1.81 -0.77
C ILE A 22 3.30 1.60 -0.64
N ARG A 23 4.13 2.17 -1.53
CA ARG A 23 5.61 2.07 -1.44
C ARG A 23 6.12 2.61 -0.11
N THR A 24 5.60 3.75 0.33
CA THR A 24 6.01 4.37 1.59
C THR A 24 5.66 3.49 2.79
N ALA A 25 4.43 2.96 2.83
CA ALA A 25 4.00 2.07 3.90
C ALA A 25 4.82 0.77 3.94
N GLN A 26 5.14 0.18 2.77
CA GLN A 26 5.99 -1.00 2.68
C GLN A 26 7.41 -0.72 3.16
N PHE A 27 8.00 0.42 2.81
CA PHE A 27 9.31 0.82 3.29
C PHE A 27 9.36 0.93 4.82
N ILE A 28 8.37 1.61 5.41
CA ILE A 28 8.24 1.75 6.87
C ILE A 28 8.09 0.37 7.52
N ARG A 29 7.16 -0.45 7.01
CA ARG A 29 6.94 -1.84 7.48
C ARG A 29 8.24 -2.64 7.47
N ASN A 30 8.97 -2.63 6.37
CA ASN A 30 10.23 -3.39 6.25
C ASN A 30 11.28 -2.90 7.24
N LYS A 31 11.36 -1.58 7.46
CA LYS A 31 12.26 -0.99 8.48
C LYS A 31 11.86 -1.41 9.89
N CYS A 32 10.57 -1.40 10.22
CA CYS A 32 10.05 -1.85 11.52
C CYS A 32 10.33 -3.33 11.77
N VAL A 33 10.06 -4.20 10.79
CA VAL A 33 10.34 -5.64 10.88
C VAL A 33 11.83 -5.88 11.13
N ARG A 34 12.71 -5.17 10.42
CA ARG A 34 14.16 -5.24 10.64
C ARG A 34 14.61 -4.74 12.01
N LEU A 35 13.89 -3.81 12.62
CA LEU A 35 14.21 -3.33 13.97
C LEU A 35 13.73 -4.29 15.07
N TRP A 36 12.84 -5.23 14.73
CA TRP A 36 12.27 -6.19 15.67
C TRP A 36 12.96 -7.57 15.63
N MET A 37 13.57 -7.94 14.51
CA MET A 37 14.45 -9.10 14.40
C MET A 37 15.86 -8.76 14.87
#